data_AF-A0A7X7TB56-F1
#
_entry.id   AF-A0A7X7TB56-F1
#
_cell.length_a   1.000
_cell.length_b   1.000
_cell.length_c   1.000
_cell.angle_alpha   90.00
_cell.angle_beta   90.00
_cell.angle_gamma   90.00
#
_symmetry.space_group_name_H-M   'P 1'
#
loop_
_entity.id
_entity.type
_entity.pdbx_description
1 polymer ?
#
loop_
_entity_poly.entity_id
_entity_poly.type
_entity_poly.pdbx_seq_one_letter_code
_entity_poly.pdbx_strand_id
1 'polypeptide(L)'
;LPILLTVIGEANEPRVASVKRLMKYKKARSKAELPKESAEAQYADLTKRGLAIRQWDLDTVKADLAWCGRDGSPTKVHRIQSVVLTAKETKQVPPTEEGIAAMVHELIVDHTLG
;
A
#
# COMPACT_ATOMS: atom_id res chain seq x y z
N LEU A 1 21.52 -8.84 -15.58
CA LEU A 1 20.31 -8.60 -14.75
C LEU A 1 20.29 -7.13 -14.34
N PRO A 2 19.54 -6.30 -15.08
CA PRO A 2 18.52 -5.49 -14.45
C PRO A 2 17.13 -6.00 -14.88
N ILE A 3 16.31 -6.42 -13.92
CA ILE A 3 14.91 -6.84 -14.16
C ILE A 3 14.01 -6.18 -13.11
N LEU A 4 12.75 -5.95 -13.47
CA LEU A 4 11.70 -5.45 -12.59
C LEU A 4 10.77 -6.60 -12.22
N LEU A 5 10.55 -6.81 -10.93
CA LEU A 5 9.66 -7.85 -10.40
C LEU A 5 8.73 -7.22 -9.37
N THR A 6 7.43 -7.49 -9.49
CA THR A 6 6.44 -7.11 -8.48
C THR A 6 6.22 -8.30 -7.54
N VAL A 7 6.34 -8.08 -6.23
CA VAL A 7 6.11 -9.11 -5.21
C VAL A 7 4.69 -8.99 -4.68
N ILE A 8 3.91 -10.07 -4.73
CA ILE A 8 2.53 -10.13 -4.23
C ILE A 8 2.49 -10.46 -2.73
N GLY A 9 1.35 -10.17 -2.08
CA GLY A 9 1.19 -10.35 -0.62
C GLY A 9 1.34 -11.80 -0.13
N GLU A 10 1.11 -12.78 -0.98
CA GLU A 10 1.26 -14.21 -0.67
C GLU A 10 2.71 -14.71 -0.80
N ALA A 11 3.63 -13.88 -1.29
CA ALA A 11 5.00 -14.31 -1.59
C ALA A 11 5.76 -14.77 -0.32
N ASN A 12 5.55 -14.10 0.81
CA ASN A 12 6.12 -14.48 2.09
C ASN A 12 5.48 -13.70 3.25
N GLU A 13 5.61 -14.23 4.47
CA GLU A 13 5.34 -13.46 5.68
C GLU A 13 6.53 -12.54 6.01
N PRO A 14 6.33 -11.22 6.20
CA PRO A 14 7.40 -10.33 6.64
C PRO A 14 7.93 -10.73 8.00
N ARG A 15 9.25 -10.87 8.14
CA ARG A 15 9.89 -11.18 9.43
C ARG A 15 9.51 -10.17 10.51
N VAL A 16 9.37 -10.65 11.74
CA VAL A 16 9.10 -9.79 12.90
C VAL A 16 10.21 -8.74 13.11
N ALA A 17 9.82 -7.58 13.64
CA ALA A 17 10.74 -6.49 13.93
C ALA A 17 11.65 -6.86 15.13
N SER A 18 12.97 -6.80 14.93
CA SER A 18 13.93 -7.00 16.02
C SER A 18 13.91 -5.81 16.98
N VAL A 19 13.71 -6.06 18.28
CA VAL A 19 13.71 -5.04 19.34
C VAL A 19 14.99 -4.20 19.31
N LYS A 20 16.16 -4.83 19.10
CA LYS A 20 17.45 -4.13 18.99
C LYS A 20 17.47 -3.13 17.83
N ARG A 21 16.94 -3.52 16.66
CA ARG A 21 16.87 -2.62 15.49
C ARG A 21 15.83 -1.54 15.68
N LEU A 22 14.68 -1.88 16.26
CA LEU A 22 13.64 -0.92 16.59
C LEU A 22 14.20 0.19 17.49
N MET A 23 14.87 -0.16 18.59
CA MET A 23 15.46 0.83 19.51
C MET A 23 16.58 1.64 18.87
N LYS A 24 17.41 1.03 18.01
CA LYS A 24 18.45 1.74 17.25
C LYS A 24 17.86 2.84 16.36
N TYR A 25 16.83 2.51 15.57
CA TYR A 25 16.26 3.43 14.58
C TYR A 25 15.09 4.27 15.11
N LYS A 26 14.66 4.09 16.36
CA LYS A 26 13.56 4.82 17.00
C LYS A 26 13.72 6.36 16.95
N LYS A 27 14.96 6.84 16.95
CA LYS A 27 15.29 8.28 16.90
C LYS A 27 15.82 8.72 15.52
N ALA A 28 15.69 7.88 14.50
CA ALA A 28 16.01 8.27 13.13
C ALA A 28 15.04 9.37 12.68
N ARG A 29 15.57 10.42 12.05
CA ARG A 29 14.80 11.59 11.64
C ARG A 29 15.25 12.12 10.29
N SER A 30 14.33 12.75 9.58
CA SER A 30 14.63 13.53 8.37
C SER A 30 14.98 14.97 8.73
N LYS A 31 15.61 15.70 7.79
CA LYS A 31 15.97 17.11 8.01
C LYS A 31 14.76 18.00 8.27
N ALA A 32 13.62 17.70 7.64
CA ALA A 32 12.37 18.46 7.81
C ALA A 32 11.73 18.30 9.21
N GLU A 33 12.07 17.25 9.96
CA GLU A 33 11.56 17.01 11.31
C GLU A 33 12.38 17.70 12.41
N LEU A 34 13.48 18.36 12.04
CA LEU A 34 14.39 19.02 12.97
C LEU A 34 14.06 20.51 13.11
N PRO A 35 14.33 21.13 14.28
CA PRO A 35 14.16 22.56 14.45
C PRO A 35 15.05 23.33 13.46
N LYS A 36 14.47 24.29 12.73
CA LYS A 36 15.15 25.04 11.65
C LYS A 36 16.50 25.63 12.07
N GLU A 37 16.57 26.16 13.29
CA GLU A 37 17.75 26.82 13.85
C GLU A 37 18.95 25.88 14.06
N SER A 38 18.70 24.58 14.22
CA SER A 38 19.76 23.58 14.47
C SER A 38 19.70 22.37 13.54
N ALA A 39 18.89 22.46 12.48
CA ALA A 39 18.62 21.36 11.57
C ALA A 39 19.90 20.83 10.91
N GLU A 40 20.81 21.70 10.45
CA GLU A 40 22.06 21.28 9.81
C GLU A 40 22.98 20.52 10.76
N ALA A 41 23.23 21.07 11.95
CA ALA A 41 24.11 20.46 12.94
C ALA A 41 23.55 19.12 13.45
N GLN A 42 22.25 19.08 13.75
CA GLN A 42 21.58 17.86 14.20
C GLN A 42 21.51 16.80 13.09
N TYR A 43 21.25 17.20 11.85
CA TYR A 43 21.23 16.27 10.71
C TYR A 43 22.62 15.71 10.41
N ALA A 44 23.67 16.52 10.55
CA ALA A 44 25.05 16.07 10.42
C ALA A 44 25.42 15.03 11.51
N ASP A 45 25.01 15.25 12.76
CA ASP A 45 25.17 14.26 13.85
C ASP A 45 24.43 12.96 13.54
N LEU A 46 23.15 13.04 13.15
CA LEU A 46 22.35 11.88 12.78
C LEU A 46 22.95 11.11 11.60
N THR A 47 23.53 11.81 10.63
CA THR A 47 24.20 11.21 9.47
C THR A 47 25.42 10.41 9.92
N LYS A 48 26.28 10.97 10.78
CA LYS A 48 27.44 10.26 11.35
C LYS A 48 27.04 9.01 12.12
N ARG A 49 25.86 9.02 12.75
CA ARG A 49 25.31 7.90 13.54
C ARG A 49 24.53 6.88 12.69
N GLY A 50 24.34 7.12 11.40
CA GLY A 50 23.53 6.28 10.51
C GLY A 50 22.04 6.29 10.84
N LEU A 51 21.54 7.41 11.39
CA LEU A 51 20.16 7.63 11.79
C LEU A 51 19.46 8.73 10.97
N ALA A 52 20.16 9.36 10.02
CA ALA A 52 19.55 10.34 9.13
C ALA A 52 18.67 9.64 8.07
N ILE A 53 17.40 10.02 8.01
CA ILE A 53 16.48 9.63 6.93
C ILE A 53 16.66 10.65 5.81
N ARG A 54 17.25 10.21 4.70
CA ARG A 54 17.51 11.08 3.55
C ARG A 54 16.20 11.45 2.88
N GLN A 55 15.91 12.75 2.82
CA GLN A 55 14.77 13.30 2.10
C GLN A 55 15.21 13.74 0.71
N TRP A 56 14.38 13.44 -0.29
CA TRP A 56 14.61 13.80 -1.69
C TRP A 56 13.48 14.75 -2.10
N ASP A 57 13.85 15.84 -2.76
CA ASP A 57 12.93 16.76 -3.43
C ASP A 57 13.12 16.66 -4.95
N LEU A 58 12.29 17.38 -5.70
CA LEU A 58 12.30 17.37 -7.17
C LEU A 58 13.66 17.79 -7.75
N ASP A 59 14.32 18.76 -7.12
CA ASP A 59 15.64 19.24 -7.53
C ASP A 59 16.70 18.15 -7.34
N THR A 60 16.63 17.41 -6.23
CA THR A 60 17.54 16.29 -5.94
C THR A 60 17.40 15.16 -6.95
N VAL A 61 16.18 14.83 -7.37
CA VAL A 61 15.93 13.76 -8.36
C VAL A 61 16.02 14.22 -9.81
N LYS A 62 16.07 15.53 -10.06
CA LYS A 62 15.97 16.13 -11.39
C LYS A 62 14.73 15.64 -12.15
N ALA A 63 13.61 15.54 -11.43
CA ALA A 63 12.34 15.12 -12.01
C ALA A 63 11.63 16.30 -12.66
N ASP A 64 10.97 16.06 -13.80
CA ASP A 64 10.13 17.05 -14.45
C ASP A 64 8.80 17.18 -13.71
N LEU A 65 8.48 18.39 -13.23
CA LEU A 65 7.24 18.68 -12.52
C LEU A 65 6.02 18.42 -13.40
N ALA A 66 6.12 18.59 -14.71
CA ALA A 66 5.03 18.32 -15.65
C ALA A 66 4.65 16.83 -15.71
N TRP A 67 5.55 15.93 -15.26
CA TRP A 67 5.34 14.49 -15.21
C TRP A 67 5.01 13.97 -13.80
N CYS A 68 4.85 14.88 -12.83
CA CYS A 68 4.66 14.52 -11.43
C CYS A 68 3.24 14.84 -10.94
N GLY A 69 2.76 14.01 -10.01
CA GLY A 69 1.51 14.26 -9.29
C GLY A 69 0.27 14.32 -10.18
N ARG A 70 -0.65 15.23 -9.86
CA ARG A 70 -1.95 15.36 -10.54
C ARG A 70 -1.79 15.85 -11.98
N ASP A 71 -0.89 16.79 -12.22
CA ASP A 71 -0.75 17.44 -13.53
C ASP A 71 -0.03 16.54 -14.55
N GLY A 72 0.85 15.64 -14.08
CA GLY A 72 1.47 14.61 -14.92
C GLY A 72 0.68 13.31 -15.06
N SER A 73 -0.46 13.15 -14.37
CA SER A 73 -1.23 11.92 -14.42
C SER A 73 -2.14 11.88 -15.66
N PRO A 74 -2.07 10.84 -16.51
CA PRO A 74 -2.97 10.70 -17.66
C PRO A 74 -4.41 10.36 -17.25
N THR A 75 -4.63 9.90 -16.02
CA THR A 75 -5.95 9.54 -15.48
C THR A 75 -6.36 10.48 -14.36
N LYS A 76 -7.67 10.77 -14.25
CA LYS A 76 -8.25 11.59 -13.20
C LYS A 76 -9.47 10.89 -12.60
N VAL A 77 -9.47 10.69 -11.28
CA VAL A 77 -10.61 10.11 -10.56
C VAL A 77 -11.81 11.05 -10.69
N HIS A 78 -12.87 10.62 -11.38
CA HIS A 78 -14.06 11.41 -11.62
C HIS A 78 -15.03 11.37 -10.43
N ARG A 79 -15.29 10.18 -9.89
CA ARG A 79 -16.20 9.96 -8.77
C ARG A 79 -15.76 8.74 -7.96
N ILE A 80 -15.79 8.86 -6.63
CA ILE A 80 -15.59 7.75 -5.71
C ILE A 80 -16.98 7.28 -5.27
N GLN A 81 -17.32 6.03 -5.54
CA GLN A 81 -18.56 5.41 -5.09
C GLN A 81 -18.22 4.39 -3.99
N SER A 82 -18.83 4.55 -2.83
CA SER A 82 -18.75 3.55 -1.76
C SER A 82 -19.86 2.53 -1.99
N VAL A 83 -19.49 1.32 -2.41
CA VAL A 83 -20.45 0.22 -2.51
C VAL A 83 -20.52 -0.45 -1.14
N VAL A 84 -21.59 -0.17 -0.39
CA VAL A 84 -21.91 -0.94 0.82
C VAL A 84 -22.62 -2.20 0.36
N LEU A 85 -21.99 -3.35 0.56
CA LEU A 85 -22.62 -4.65 0.33
C LEU A 85 -23.69 -4.86 1.40
N THR A 86 -24.94 -4.49 1.11
CA THR A 86 -26.09 -4.83 1.95
C THR A 86 -26.23 -6.35 1.97
N ALA A 87 -26.50 -6.93 3.15
CA ALA A 87 -26.55 -8.38 3.36
C ALA A 87 -27.35 -9.10 2.27
N LYS A 88 -26.70 -10.03 1.57
CA LYS A 88 -27.33 -10.95 0.60
C LYS A 88 -28.41 -11.76 1.32
N GLU A 89 -29.54 -11.92 0.66
CA GLU A 89 -30.63 -12.79 1.12
C GLU A 89 -30.08 -14.20 1.39
N THR A 90 -30.36 -14.73 2.58
CA THR A 90 -30.03 -16.13 2.89
C THR A 90 -31.15 -17.02 2.38
N LYS A 91 -30.87 -17.84 1.36
CA LYS A 91 -31.81 -18.82 0.81
C LYS A 91 -31.53 -20.20 1.39
N GLN A 92 -32.56 -20.87 1.91
CA GLN A 92 -32.44 -22.28 2.30
C GLN A 92 -32.66 -23.18 1.08
N VAL A 93 -31.74 -24.12 0.86
CA VAL A 93 -31.82 -25.10 -0.22
C VAL A 93 -32.18 -26.45 0.40
N PRO A 94 -33.28 -27.10 -0.01
CA PRO A 94 -33.63 -28.43 0.49
C PRO A 94 -32.62 -29.48 0.01
N PRO A 95 -32.32 -30.52 0.81
CA PRO A 95 -31.39 -31.58 0.44
C PRO A 95 -32.02 -32.59 -0.54
N THR A 96 -32.52 -32.10 -1.67
CA THR A 96 -33.07 -32.91 -2.78
C THR A 96 -32.28 -32.64 -4.06
N GLU A 97 -32.39 -33.54 -5.04
CA GLU A 97 -31.68 -33.42 -6.32
C GLU A 97 -32.08 -32.14 -7.07
N GLU A 98 -33.38 -31.81 -7.06
CA GLU A 98 -33.90 -30.60 -7.67
C GLU A 98 -33.42 -29.33 -6.96
N GLY A 99 -33.32 -29.37 -5.62
CA GLY A 99 -32.81 -28.27 -4.80
C GLY A 99 -31.35 -27.96 -5.11
N ILE A 100 -30.53 -29.00 -5.23
CA ILE A 100 -29.10 -28.87 -5.58
C ILE A 100 -28.94 -28.38 -7.03
N ALA A 101 -29.70 -28.92 -7.98
CA ALA A 101 -29.65 -28.50 -9.38
C ALA A 101 -30.01 -27.01 -9.55
N ALA A 102 -31.06 -26.56 -8.86
CA ALA A 102 -31.46 -25.15 -8.86
C ALA A 102 -30.39 -24.24 -8.25
N MET A 103 -29.77 -24.65 -7.14
CA MET A 103 -28.68 -23.91 -6.50
C MET A 103 -27.46 -23.78 -7.43
N VAL A 104 -27.05 -24.86 -8.09
CA VAL A 104 -25.91 -24.84 -9.01
C VAL A 104 -26.19 -23.91 -10.19
N HIS A 105 -27.40 -23.94 -10.74
CA HIS A 105 -27.79 -23.04 -11.83
C HIS A 105 -27.72 -21.56 -11.40
N GLU A 106 -28.23 -21.24 -10.21
CA GLU A 106 -28.18 -19.90 -9.63
C GLU A 106 -26.74 -19.39 -9.46
N LEU A 107 -25.84 -20.22 -8.92
CA LEU A 107 -24.43 -19.85 -8.71
C LEU A 107 -23.65 -19.62 -10.02
N ILE A 108 -24.03 -20.31 -11.10
CA ILE A 108 -23.46 -20.09 -12.43
C ILE A 108 -23.93 -18.74 -13.00
N VAL A 109 -25.23 -18.44 -12.87
CA VAL A 109 -25.80 -17.15 -13.32
C VAL A 109 -25.20 -15.98 -12.53
N ASP A 110 -25.00 -16.16 -11.23
CA ASP A 110 -24.39 -15.16 -10.34
C ASP A 110 -22.87 -15.01 -10.52
N HIS A 111 -22.25 -15.74 -11.46
CA HIS A 111 -20.80 -15.78 -11.68
C HIS A 111 -20.00 -16.06 -10.39
N THR A 112 -20.59 -16.82 -9.47
CA THR A 112 -19.90 -17.33 -8.28
C THR A 112 -19.24 -18.67 -8.57
N LEU A 113 -19.82 -19.46 -9.48
CA LEU A 113 -19.20 -20.62 -10.11
C LEU A 113 -18.97 -20.32 -11.60
N GLY A 114 -17.80 -19.81 -11.94
CA GLY A 114 -17.39 -19.40 -13.30
C GLY A 114 -16.28 -18.37 -13.25
#